data_AF-A0A350XU42-F1
#
_entry.id   AF-A0A350XU42-F1
#
_cell.length_a   1.000
_cell.length_b   1.000
_cell.length_c   1.000
_cell.angle_alpha   90.00
_cell.angle_beta   90.00
_cell.angle_gamma   90.00
#
_symmetry.space_group_name_H-M   'P 1'
#
loop_
_entity.id
_entity.type
_entity.pdbx_description
1 polymer ?
#
loop_
_entity_poly.entity_id
_entity_poly.type
_entity_poly.pdbx_seq_one_letter_code
_entity_poly.pdbx_strand_id
1 'polypeptide(L)'
;MVVLVLAFGACGDDAAAPTTTVQATPGTTLAPGTPAVCGPLAEVVRLSNEFSLRLNGVMTDIYTAAATGEDLSADAEAELLDDFRGAFADATELIDELIGHYDAAAALAEPELAADIVAVRDGTLMLMPILTEAFEEADTFVELDTRFDTALTDPEVAEASMTAGLAALSIDEFTIPECGFKVSNS
;
A
#
# COMPACT_ATOMS: atom_id res chain seq x y z
N MET A 1 0.19 -6.15 -9.18
CA MET A 1 -0.79 -5.72 -8.17
C MET A 1 0.00 -4.90 -7.19
N VAL A 2 0.18 -3.61 -7.53
CA VAL A 2 1.05 -2.65 -6.83
C VAL A 2 0.88 -2.76 -5.32
N VAL A 3 -0.30 -2.99 -4.85
CA VAL A 3 -1.10 -1.81 -4.92
C VAL A 3 -0.94 -1.28 -3.51
N LEU A 4 -0.73 0.01 -3.33
CA LEU A 4 -1.81 0.76 -2.73
C LEU A 4 -3.18 0.14 -3.06
N VAL A 5 -3.52 -1.05 -2.51
CA VAL A 5 -4.81 -1.69 -2.73
C VAL A 5 -5.77 -0.86 -1.91
N LEU A 6 -6.18 0.26 -2.51
CA LEU A 6 -7.50 0.82 -2.35
C LEU A 6 -8.46 -0.31 -2.70
N ALA A 7 -8.79 -1.10 -1.68
CA ALA A 7 -9.81 -2.11 -1.77
C ALA A 7 -11.10 -1.38 -2.09
N PHE A 8 -11.53 -1.39 -3.35
CA PHE A 8 -12.93 -1.31 -3.73
C PHE A 8 -13.34 -2.70 -4.20
N GLY A 9 -13.97 -3.46 -3.29
CA GLY A 9 -14.85 -4.60 -3.61
C GLY A 9 -14.25 -6.01 -3.49
N ALA A 10 -14.45 -6.65 -2.32
CA ALA A 10 -15.01 -8.01 -2.22
C ALA A 10 -15.36 -8.36 -0.75
N CYS A 11 -16.65 -8.62 -0.49
CA CYS A 11 -17.23 -9.12 0.75
C CYS A 11 -16.70 -10.50 1.18
N GLY A 12 -16.66 -10.78 2.49
CA GLY A 12 -16.87 -12.14 3.03
C GLY A 12 -16.11 -12.53 4.31
N ASP A 13 -16.83 -12.46 5.43
CA ASP A 13 -16.71 -13.26 6.68
C ASP A 13 -15.46 -13.20 7.59
N ASP A 14 -15.71 -12.68 8.80
CA ASP A 14 -15.28 -13.18 10.12
C ASP A 14 -13.82 -13.68 10.29
N ALA A 15 -12.95 -12.85 10.89
CA ALA A 15 -11.80 -13.35 11.63
C ALA A 15 -11.30 -12.37 12.70
N ALA A 16 -11.34 -12.83 13.95
CA ALA A 16 -10.87 -12.14 15.15
C ALA A 16 -9.39 -11.71 15.09
N ALA A 17 -9.09 -10.59 15.74
CA ALA A 17 -7.73 -10.04 15.88
C ALA A 17 -6.76 -11.04 16.57
N PRO A 18 -5.62 -11.42 15.95
CA PRO A 18 -4.62 -12.21 16.64
C PRO A 18 -3.64 -11.30 17.40
N THR A 19 -3.53 -11.54 18.70
CA THR A 19 -2.45 -11.04 19.54
C THR A 19 -1.23 -11.95 19.31
N THR A 20 -0.18 -11.48 18.64
CA THR A 20 1.00 -12.32 18.35
C THR A 20 2.13 -12.07 19.35
N THR A 21 2.34 -13.03 20.25
CA THR A 21 3.55 -13.16 21.06
C THR A 21 4.72 -13.68 20.22
N VAL A 22 5.85 -12.97 20.25
CA VAL A 22 7.09 -13.31 19.54
C VAL A 22 7.86 -14.42 20.29
N GLN A 23 8.09 -15.57 19.64
CA GLN A 23 9.11 -16.54 20.05
C GLN A 23 10.21 -16.61 19.00
N ALA A 24 11.41 -16.16 19.36
CA ALA A 24 12.60 -16.25 18.53
C ALA A 24 13.12 -17.69 18.48
N THR A 25 13.34 -18.22 17.26
CA THR A 25 14.01 -19.51 17.05
C THR A 25 15.49 -19.25 16.77
N PRO A 26 16.43 -19.86 17.51
CA PRO A 26 17.85 -19.59 17.32
C PRO A 26 18.44 -20.49 16.24
N GLY A 27 18.98 -19.89 15.18
CA GLY A 27 19.93 -20.57 14.31
C GLY A 27 19.82 -20.21 12.84
N THR A 28 20.27 -19.02 12.44
CA THR A 28 20.95 -18.78 11.16
C THR A 28 21.91 -17.62 11.39
N THR A 29 23.20 -17.85 11.14
CA THR A 29 24.22 -16.82 11.29
C THR A 29 24.17 -15.93 10.06
N LEU A 30 23.43 -14.83 10.14
CA LEU A 30 23.35 -13.82 9.09
C LEU A 30 24.64 -12.99 9.00
N ALA A 31 24.95 -12.56 7.77
CA ALA A 31 26.03 -11.62 7.45
C ALA A 31 25.82 -10.26 8.18
N PRO A 32 26.89 -9.50 8.46
CA PRO A 32 26.85 -8.33 9.35
C PRO A 32 26.09 -7.08 8.86
N GLY A 33 25.30 -7.16 7.77
CA GLY A 33 24.49 -6.04 7.24
C GLY A 33 22.97 -6.16 7.47
N THR A 34 22.43 -7.36 7.69
CA THR A 34 20.99 -7.61 7.55
C THR A 34 20.08 -7.14 8.70
N PRO A 35 20.48 -7.15 9.99
CA PRO A 35 19.62 -6.65 11.07
C PRO A 35 19.37 -5.14 11.00
N ALA A 36 20.27 -4.38 10.37
CA ALA A 36 20.14 -2.92 10.26
C ALA A 36 19.01 -2.49 9.31
N VAL A 37 18.63 -3.36 8.36
CA VAL A 37 17.56 -3.11 7.38
C VAL A 37 16.16 -3.15 8.04
N CYS A 38 16.01 -3.91 9.14
CA CYS A 38 14.72 -4.09 9.81
C CYS A 38 14.13 -2.79 10.36
N GLY A 39 14.96 -1.84 10.81
CA GLY A 39 14.49 -0.56 11.36
C GLY A 39 13.77 0.29 10.32
N PRO A 40 14.44 0.66 9.21
CA PRO A 40 13.80 1.38 8.10
C PRO A 40 12.59 0.65 7.52
N LEU A 41 12.64 -0.68 7.34
CA LEU A 41 11.49 -1.45 6.84
C LEU A 41 10.30 -1.46 7.82
N ALA A 42 10.54 -1.39 9.14
CA ALA A 42 9.46 -1.27 10.11
C ALA A 42 8.75 0.10 10.00
N GLU A 43 9.49 1.17 9.70
CA GLU A 43 8.89 2.48 9.42
C GLU A 43 8.11 2.49 8.11
N VAL A 44 8.59 1.79 7.07
CA VAL A 44 7.81 1.57 5.83
C VAL A 44 6.45 0.93 6.15
N VAL A 45 6.43 -0.12 6.95
CA VAL A 45 5.19 -0.79 7.36
C VAL A 45 4.30 0.14 8.18
N ARG A 46 4.88 0.89 9.14
CA ARG A 46 4.12 1.84 9.96
C ARG A 46 3.45 2.91 9.10
N LEU A 47 4.19 3.54 8.19
CA LEU A 47 3.68 4.58 7.30
C LEU A 47 2.65 4.03 6.30
N SER A 48 2.86 2.83 5.76
CA SER A 48 1.87 2.17 4.90
C SER A 48 0.56 1.85 5.64
N ASN A 49 0.66 1.44 6.92
CA ASN A 49 -0.51 1.25 7.77
C ASN A 49 -1.21 2.59 8.07
N GLU A 50 -0.44 3.65 8.35
CA GLU A 50 -1.00 4.98 8.58
C GLU A 50 -1.71 5.52 7.34
N PHE A 51 -1.11 5.35 6.17
CA PHE A 51 -1.72 5.67 4.88
C PHE A 51 -3.06 4.93 4.71
N SER A 52 -3.07 3.62 4.95
CA SER A 52 -4.30 2.81 4.85
C SER A 52 -5.37 3.23 5.87
N LEU A 53 -4.97 3.56 7.10
CA LEU A 53 -5.88 4.02 8.14
C LEU A 53 -6.54 5.36 7.81
N ARG A 54 -5.81 6.29 7.20
CA ARG A 54 -6.37 7.58 6.74
C ARG A 54 -7.47 7.38 5.70
N LEU A 55 -7.31 6.39 4.82
CA LEU A 55 -8.29 6.07 3.79
C LEU A 55 -9.46 5.21 4.30
N ASN A 56 -9.22 4.32 5.26
CA ASN A 56 -10.23 3.37 5.77
C ASN A 56 -11.46 4.05 6.36
N GLY A 57 -11.33 5.27 6.90
CA GLY A 57 -12.45 6.05 7.39
C GLY A 57 -13.50 6.26 6.30
N VAL A 58 -13.09 6.83 5.17
CA VAL A 58 -14.00 7.14 4.06
C VAL A 58 -14.41 5.88 3.29
N MET A 59 -13.52 4.89 3.16
CA MET A 59 -13.86 3.60 2.54
C MET A 59 -15.04 2.92 3.24
N THR A 60 -15.09 2.98 4.57
CA THR A 60 -16.18 2.39 5.36
C THR A 60 -17.53 3.03 5.03
N ASP A 61 -17.54 4.36 4.85
CA ASP A 61 -18.75 5.10 4.50
C ASP A 61 -19.22 4.77 3.08
N ILE A 62 -18.29 4.64 2.12
CA ILE A 62 -18.60 4.22 0.75
C ILE A 62 -19.15 2.78 0.73
N TYR A 63 -18.53 1.86 1.47
CA TYR A 63 -19.01 0.48 1.57
C TYR A 63 -20.38 0.39 2.22
N THR A 64 -20.63 1.21 3.24
CA THR A 64 -21.93 1.27 3.92
C THR A 64 -23.01 1.78 2.96
N ALA A 65 -22.72 2.84 2.21
CA ALA A 65 -23.60 3.33 1.16
C ALA A 65 -23.91 2.23 0.13
N ALA A 66 -22.89 1.58 -0.42
CA ALA A 66 -23.05 0.51 -1.42
C ALA A 66 -23.83 -0.71 -0.88
N ALA A 67 -23.67 -1.07 0.40
CA ALA A 67 -24.33 -2.22 1.00
C ALA A 67 -25.84 -2.04 1.21
N THR A 68 -26.32 -0.79 1.29
CA THR A 68 -27.75 -0.50 1.45
C THR A 68 -28.56 -0.68 0.16
N GLY A 69 -27.89 -0.73 -1.01
CA GLY A 69 -28.52 -0.92 -2.31
C GLY A 69 -29.42 0.24 -2.75
N GLU A 70 -29.44 1.35 -2.02
CA GLU A 70 -29.96 2.62 -2.52
C GLU A 70 -28.88 3.28 -3.37
N ASP A 71 -29.24 3.66 -4.60
CA ASP A 71 -28.39 4.53 -5.40
C ASP A 71 -28.18 5.83 -4.61
N LEU A 72 -26.92 6.19 -4.40
CA LEU A 72 -26.56 7.48 -3.83
C LEU A 72 -27.18 8.59 -4.71
N SER A 73 -27.72 9.63 -4.07
CA SER A 73 -28.03 10.85 -4.83
C SER A 73 -26.73 11.43 -5.37
N ALA A 74 -26.79 12.15 -6.49
CA ALA A 74 -25.62 12.81 -7.07
C ALA A 74 -24.90 13.72 -6.05
N ASP A 75 -25.65 14.40 -5.19
CA ASP A 75 -25.09 15.25 -4.13
C ASP A 75 -24.35 14.42 -3.06
N ALA A 76 -24.89 13.27 -2.67
CA ALA A 76 -24.25 12.39 -1.67
C ALA A 76 -23.03 11.66 -2.25
N GLU A 77 -23.06 11.28 -3.52
CA GLU A 77 -21.90 10.73 -4.22
C GLU A 77 -20.77 11.77 -4.31
N ALA A 78 -21.10 13.01 -4.68
CA ALA A 78 -20.12 14.09 -4.77
C ALA A 78 -19.49 14.42 -3.41
N GLU A 79 -20.28 14.42 -2.32
CA GLU A 79 -19.77 14.63 -0.95
C GLU A 79 -18.80 13.50 -0.55
N LEU A 80 -19.18 12.23 -0.77
CA LEU A 80 -18.30 11.09 -0.49
C LEU A 80 -17.01 11.11 -1.31
N LEU A 81 -17.08 11.53 -2.57
CA LEU A 81 -15.90 11.64 -3.42
C LEU A 81 -14.98 12.78 -2.95
N ASP A 82 -15.54 13.90 -2.50
CA ASP A 82 -14.77 15.02 -1.92
C ASP A 82 -14.08 14.61 -0.61
N ASP A 83 -14.81 13.93 0.29
CA ASP A 83 -14.24 13.35 1.51
C ASP A 83 -13.09 12.39 1.17
N PHE A 84 -13.28 11.57 0.13
CA PHE A 84 -12.26 10.63 -0.31
C PHE A 84 -11.02 11.33 -0.84
N ARG A 85 -11.19 12.35 -1.68
CA ARG A 85 -10.07 13.19 -2.17
C ARG A 85 -9.32 13.84 -1.01
N GLY A 86 -10.04 14.37 -0.02
CA GLY A 86 -9.44 14.95 1.18
C GLY A 86 -8.60 13.94 1.95
N ALA A 87 -9.16 12.77 2.24
CA ALA A 87 -8.44 11.69 2.93
C ALA A 87 -7.22 11.19 2.14
N PHE A 88 -7.34 11.11 0.81
CA PHE A 88 -6.23 10.73 -0.06
C PHE A 88 -5.14 11.79 -0.09
N ALA A 89 -5.48 13.07 -0.22
CA ALA A 89 -4.51 14.17 -0.16
C ALA A 89 -3.73 14.15 1.16
N ASP A 90 -4.43 14.03 2.29
CA ASP A 90 -3.79 13.88 3.60
C ASP A 90 -2.88 12.65 3.65
N ALA A 91 -3.30 11.51 3.09
CA ALA A 91 -2.48 10.31 3.05
C ALA A 91 -1.22 10.48 2.18
N THR A 92 -1.31 11.23 1.08
CA THR A 92 -0.16 11.46 0.18
C THR A 92 0.98 12.26 0.82
N GLU A 93 0.71 13.02 1.88
CA GLU A 93 1.76 13.71 2.65
C GLU A 93 2.80 12.74 3.26
N LEU A 94 2.43 11.47 3.45
CA LEU A 94 3.30 10.43 4.00
C LEU A 94 4.27 9.85 2.95
N ILE A 95 4.03 10.08 1.66
CA ILE A 95 4.77 9.39 0.59
C ILE A 95 6.24 9.78 0.59
N ASP A 96 6.58 11.05 0.75
CA ASP A 96 7.98 11.48 0.77
C ASP A 96 8.77 10.82 1.92
N GLU A 97 8.16 10.72 3.11
CA GLU A 97 8.75 10.03 4.25
C GLU A 97 8.89 8.52 3.98
N LEU A 98 7.86 7.90 3.42
CA LEU A 98 7.86 6.48 3.04
C LEU A 98 9.00 6.17 2.05
N ILE A 99 9.18 6.98 1.02
CA ILE A 99 10.25 6.85 0.03
C ILE A 99 11.62 7.00 0.69
N GLY A 100 11.77 7.95 1.62
CA GLY A 100 13.00 8.11 2.40
C GLY A 100 13.37 6.86 3.21
N HIS A 101 12.39 6.14 3.74
CA HIS A 101 12.64 4.88 4.46
C HIS A 101 13.00 3.71 3.54
N TYR A 102 12.41 3.63 2.34
CA TYR A 102 12.86 2.68 1.32
C TYR A 102 14.32 2.93 0.92
N ASP A 103 14.71 4.18 0.68
CA ASP A 103 16.09 4.53 0.33
C ASP A 103 17.08 4.19 1.46
N ALA A 104 16.71 4.46 2.71
CA ALA A 104 17.51 4.08 3.87
C ALA A 104 17.64 2.55 4.02
N ALA A 105 16.57 1.79 3.77
CA ALA A 105 16.59 0.33 3.80
C ALA A 105 17.51 -0.23 2.70
N ALA A 106 17.39 0.26 1.48
CA ALA A 106 18.19 -0.18 0.34
C ALA A 106 19.68 0.08 0.54
N ALA A 107 20.04 1.22 1.15
CA ALA A 107 21.44 1.56 1.43
C ALA A 107 22.13 0.62 2.46
N LEU A 108 21.34 -0.08 3.28
CA LEU A 108 21.82 -1.00 4.32
C LEU A 108 21.72 -2.47 3.90
N ALA A 109 20.98 -2.77 2.84
CA ALA A 109 20.71 -4.12 2.39
C ALA A 109 21.84 -4.68 1.52
N GLU A 110 21.94 -6.02 1.51
CA GLU A 110 22.75 -6.73 0.52
C GLU A 110 22.16 -6.53 -0.89
N PRO A 111 22.96 -6.63 -1.97
CA PRO A 111 22.55 -6.18 -3.31
C PRO A 111 21.23 -6.74 -3.84
N GLU A 112 20.90 -8.00 -3.51
CA GLU A 112 19.66 -8.66 -3.93
C GLU A 112 18.44 -8.04 -3.24
N LEU A 113 18.47 -7.95 -1.89
CA LEU A 113 17.41 -7.31 -1.11
C LEU A 113 17.29 -5.81 -1.43
N ALA A 114 18.42 -5.13 -1.67
CA ALA A 114 18.41 -3.72 -2.07
C ALA A 114 17.70 -3.50 -3.41
N ALA A 115 17.87 -4.41 -4.38
CA ALA A 115 17.19 -4.34 -5.67
C ALA A 115 15.67 -4.49 -5.52
N ASP A 116 15.21 -5.42 -4.66
CA ASP A 116 13.79 -5.59 -4.38
C ASP A 116 13.18 -4.36 -3.68
N ILE A 117 13.88 -3.80 -2.69
CA ILE A 117 13.45 -2.58 -1.99
C ILE A 117 13.31 -1.41 -2.98
N VAL A 118 14.27 -1.24 -3.88
CA VAL A 118 14.22 -0.21 -4.92
C VAL A 118 13.07 -0.44 -5.90
N ALA A 119 12.80 -1.69 -6.28
CA ALA A 119 11.68 -2.02 -7.16
C ALA A 119 10.32 -1.63 -6.53
N VAL A 120 10.14 -1.86 -5.23
CA VAL A 120 8.92 -1.43 -4.51
C VAL A 120 8.83 0.10 -4.49
N ARG A 121 9.92 0.79 -4.12
CA ARG A 121 9.99 2.26 -4.12
C ARG A 121 9.61 2.85 -5.47
N ASP A 122 10.16 2.32 -6.55
CA ASP A 122 9.93 2.82 -7.91
C ASP A 122 8.49 2.57 -8.37
N GLY A 123 7.93 1.42 -8.01
CA GLY A 123 6.50 1.16 -8.18
C GLY A 123 5.65 2.22 -7.48
N THR A 124 5.92 2.49 -6.20
CA THR A 124 5.20 3.53 -5.43
C THR A 124 5.31 4.91 -6.07
N LEU A 125 6.52 5.32 -6.47
CA LEU A 125 6.74 6.62 -7.12
C LEU A 125 6.02 6.75 -8.47
N MET A 126 5.90 5.65 -9.22
CA MET A 126 5.17 5.64 -10.47
C MET A 126 3.65 5.76 -10.24
N LEU A 127 3.14 5.10 -9.22
CA LEU A 127 1.69 4.92 -9.04
C LEU A 127 1.04 6.04 -8.24
N MET A 128 1.72 6.65 -7.28
CA MET A 128 1.13 7.73 -6.50
C MET A 128 0.67 8.95 -7.33
N PRO A 129 1.43 9.43 -8.34
CA PRO A 129 0.98 10.53 -9.20
C PRO A 129 -0.25 10.16 -10.03
N ILE A 130 -0.27 8.95 -10.59
CA ILE A 130 -1.40 8.41 -11.36
C ILE A 130 -2.66 8.39 -10.52
N LEU A 131 -2.54 7.90 -9.28
CA LEU A 131 -3.67 7.83 -8.36
C LEU A 131 -4.16 9.23 -7.99
N THR A 132 -3.23 10.15 -7.74
CA THR A 132 -3.55 11.55 -7.44
C THR A 132 -4.35 12.20 -8.57
N GLU A 133 -3.88 12.08 -9.81
CA GLU A 133 -4.56 12.62 -10.99
C GLU A 133 -5.96 12.01 -11.18
N ALA A 134 -6.08 10.69 -10.98
CA ALA A 134 -7.38 10.01 -11.09
C ALA A 134 -8.39 10.53 -10.06
N PHE A 135 -7.95 10.78 -8.81
CA PHE A 135 -8.80 11.33 -7.76
C PHE A 135 -9.17 12.79 -7.99
N GLU A 136 -8.22 13.62 -8.45
CA GLU A 136 -8.46 15.03 -8.70
C GLU A 136 -9.46 15.28 -9.84
N GLU A 137 -9.47 14.42 -10.85
CA GLU A 137 -10.20 14.69 -12.09
C GLU A 137 -11.46 13.82 -12.31
N ALA A 138 -11.73 12.82 -11.47
CA ALA A 138 -12.97 12.05 -11.54
C ALA A 138 -14.11 12.83 -10.89
N ASP A 139 -15.28 12.95 -11.53
CA ASP A 139 -16.47 13.59 -10.91
C ASP A 139 -17.44 12.56 -10.28
N THR A 140 -17.24 11.27 -10.58
CA THR A 140 -18.05 10.15 -10.07
C THR A 140 -17.17 8.96 -9.73
N PHE A 141 -17.67 8.01 -8.92
CA PHE A 141 -16.93 6.77 -8.63
C PHE A 141 -16.77 5.90 -9.89
N VAL A 142 -17.70 5.97 -10.85
CA VAL A 142 -17.59 5.24 -12.14
C VAL A 142 -16.44 5.80 -12.99
N GLU A 143 -16.32 7.12 -13.05
CA GLU A 143 -15.20 7.76 -13.77
C GLU A 143 -13.87 7.47 -13.09
N LEU A 144 -13.83 7.48 -11.76
CA LEU A 144 -12.66 7.11 -10.97
C LEU A 144 -12.21 5.67 -11.29
N ASP A 145 -13.13 4.71 -11.25
CA ASP A 145 -12.86 3.31 -11.59
C ASP A 145 -12.33 3.17 -13.03
N THR A 146 -12.98 3.85 -13.99
CA THR A 146 -12.56 3.85 -15.40
C THR A 146 -11.15 4.43 -15.58
N ARG A 147 -10.80 5.48 -14.84
CA ARG A 147 -9.46 6.09 -14.85
C ARG A 147 -8.42 5.14 -14.28
N PHE A 148 -8.72 4.45 -13.18
CA PHE A 148 -7.83 3.43 -12.63
C PHE A 148 -7.61 2.26 -13.57
N ASP A 149 -8.67 1.71 -14.17
CA ASP A 149 -8.55 0.62 -15.14
C ASP A 149 -7.72 1.05 -16.35
N THR A 150 -7.94 2.26 -16.86
CA THR A 150 -7.15 2.82 -17.96
C THR A 150 -5.68 2.97 -17.59
N ALA A 151 -5.38 3.47 -16.40
CA ALA A 151 -4.00 3.64 -15.96
C ALA A 151 -3.28 2.31 -15.71
N LEU A 152 -3.97 1.33 -15.14
CA LEU A 152 -3.41 0.01 -14.83
C LEU A 152 -3.31 -0.91 -16.05
N THR A 153 -3.98 -0.57 -17.15
CA THR A 153 -3.84 -1.28 -18.44
C THR A 153 -2.70 -0.73 -19.30
N ASP A 154 -2.07 0.37 -18.91
CA ASP A 154 -0.80 0.81 -19.49
C ASP A 154 0.29 -0.27 -19.26
N PRO A 155 0.97 -0.77 -20.30
CA PRO A 155 1.96 -1.83 -20.16
C PRO A 155 3.11 -1.49 -19.21
N GLU A 156 3.57 -0.24 -19.19
CA GLU A 156 4.70 0.19 -18.33
C GLU A 156 4.26 0.22 -16.87
N VAL A 157 3.06 0.75 -16.60
CA VAL A 157 2.47 0.78 -15.25
C VAL A 157 2.18 -0.63 -14.75
N ALA A 158 1.64 -1.50 -15.61
CA ALA A 158 1.35 -2.88 -15.29
C ALA A 158 2.62 -3.68 -14.96
N GLU A 159 3.68 -3.50 -15.75
CA GLU A 159 4.98 -4.16 -15.54
C GLU A 159 5.64 -3.66 -14.24
N ALA A 160 5.67 -2.35 -14.00
CA ALA A 160 6.20 -1.78 -12.75
C ALA A 160 5.40 -2.27 -11.53
N SER A 161 4.07 -2.30 -11.63
CA SER A 161 3.17 -2.81 -10.58
C SER A 161 3.34 -4.29 -10.30
N MET A 162 3.68 -5.09 -11.32
CA MET A 162 3.97 -6.52 -11.16
C MET A 162 5.33 -6.72 -10.50
N THR A 163 6.34 -5.97 -10.96
CA THR A 163 7.70 -6.03 -10.45
C THR A 163 7.77 -5.62 -8.99
N ALA A 164 7.16 -4.49 -8.62
CA ALA A 164 7.03 -4.04 -7.24
C ALA A 164 6.28 -5.07 -6.36
N GLY A 165 5.20 -5.67 -6.88
CA GLY A 165 4.46 -6.69 -6.14
C GLY A 165 5.27 -7.96 -5.86
N LEU A 166 6.02 -8.46 -6.84
CA LEU A 166 6.90 -9.61 -6.66
C LEU A 166 8.06 -9.30 -5.71
N ALA A 167 8.64 -8.10 -5.81
CA ALA A 167 9.70 -7.64 -4.92
C ALA A 167 9.22 -7.53 -3.46
N ALA A 168 7.99 -7.04 -3.23
CA ALA A 168 7.40 -6.99 -1.89
C ALA A 168 7.26 -8.39 -1.26
N LEU A 169 6.87 -9.40 -2.05
CA LEU A 169 6.81 -10.78 -1.59
C LEU A 169 8.20 -11.34 -1.25
N SER A 170 9.20 -11.04 -2.09
CA SER A 170 10.60 -11.41 -1.82
C SER A 170 11.11 -10.79 -0.52
N ILE A 171 10.81 -9.51 -0.27
CA ILE A 171 11.15 -8.82 0.98
C ILE A 171 10.52 -9.53 2.19
N ASP A 172 9.29 -10.04 2.09
CA ASP A 172 8.65 -10.77 3.20
C ASP A 172 9.35 -12.07 3.55
N GLU A 173 9.87 -12.79 2.56
CA GLU A 173 10.66 -14.00 2.79
C GLU A 173 11.91 -13.70 3.64
N PHE A 174 12.40 -12.47 3.59
CA PHE A 174 13.45 -11.96 4.46
C PHE A 174 12.91 -11.42 5.81
N THR A 175 11.92 -10.52 5.81
CA THR A 175 11.51 -9.81 7.03
C THR A 175 10.79 -10.69 8.04
N ILE A 176 10.06 -11.72 7.60
CA ILE A 176 9.35 -12.64 8.50
C ILE A 176 10.33 -13.40 9.41
N PRO A 177 11.33 -14.13 8.88
CA PRO A 177 12.29 -14.84 9.73
C PRO A 177 13.22 -13.91 10.50
N GLU A 178 13.62 -12.76 9.96
CA GLU A 178 14.72 -11.96 10.51
C GLU A 178 14.29 -10.73 11.29
N CYS A 179 13.19 -10.10 10.90
CA CYS A 179 12.67 -8.88 11.53
C CYS A 179 11.37 -9.13 12.32
N GLY A 180 10.69 -10.26 12.10
CA GLY A 180 9.46 -10.65 12.79
C GLY A 180 8.20 -9.93 12.30
N PHE A 181 8.22 -9.35 11.10
CA PHE A 181 7.07 -8.68 10.48
C PHE A 181 7.01 -8.92 8.97
N LYS A 182 5.88 -8.55 8.37
CA LYS A 182 5.62 -8.64 6.93
C LYS A 182 5.49 -7.22 6.35
N VAL A 183 6.07 -6.99 5.19
CA VAL A 183 5.98 -5.75 4.41
C VAL A 183 4.75 -5.79 3.48
N SER A 184 4.41 -6.92 2.86
CA SER A 184 3.16 -7.01 2.10
C SER A 184 1.94 -7.22 3.00
N ASN A 185 0.79 -6.63 2.62
CA ASN A 185 -0.44 -6.71 3.41
C ASN A 185 -0.91 -8.17 3.62
N SER A 186 -1.57 -8.39 4.76
CA SER A 186 -2.30 -9.62 5.12
C SER A 186 -3.80 -9.39 5.04
#